data_AF-A0A537A128-F1
#
_entry.id   AF-A0A537A128-F1
#
_cell.length_a   1.000
_cell.length_b   1.000
_cell.length_c   1.000
_cell.angle_alpha   90.00
_cell.angle_beta   90.00
_cell.angle_gamma   90.00
#
_symmetry.space_group_name_H-M   'P 1'
#
loop_
_entity.id
_entity.type
_entity.pdbx_description
1 polymer ?
#
loop_
_entity_poly.entity_id
_entity_poly.type
_entity_poly.pdbx_seq_one_letter_code
_entity_poly.pdbx_strand_id
1 'polypeptide(L)'
;MHRYAAPLFFALATALPAPPASALDKVDPYICPTAAHGSGMECFLEAVPQTYTMCRQIKSIEIIEFGLSGAQEGVHGAKTEYCIDKHKLSIARPYQAALREEARSKETVQSLRQLYDVWVESLAKLIPAPDEADEVYKQRVVHPYEEFNERIRAIRNLHEASAKPAAKPAAPSKRKKKGS
;
A
#
# COMPACT_ATOMS: atom_id res chain seq x y z
N MET A 1 -43.17 50.37 20.70
CA MET A 1 -42.65 49.43 19.69
C MET A 1 -41.14 49.36 19.80
N HIS A 2 -40.57 48.35 20.47
CA HIS A 2 -39.12 48.12 20.54
C HIS A 2 -38.82 46.81 19.81
N ARG A 3 -38.04 46.89 18.73
CA ARG A 3 -37.59 45.73 17.93
C ARG A 3 -36.19 45.33 18.41
N TYR A 4 -36.06 44.12 18.94
CA TYR A 4 -34.78 43.49 19.26
C TYR A 4 -34.15 42.94 17.96
N ALA A 5 -32.90 43.29 17.69
CA ALA A 5 -32.08 42.66 16.66
C ALA A 5 -31.13 41.66 17.34
N ALA A 6 -31.29 40.37 17.05
CA ALA A 6 -30.40 39.32 17.51
C ALA A 6 -29.20 39.17 16.55
N PRO A 7 -27.96 38.97 17.04
CA PRO A 7 -26.81 38.76 16.17
C PRO A 7 -26.72 37.29 15.75
N LEU A 8 -26.62 37.05 14.45
CA LEU A 8 -26.32 35.75 13.85
C LEU A 8 -24.83 35.43 14.07
N PHE A 9 -24.55 34.47 14.95
CA PHE A 9 -23.24 33.84 15.06
C PHE A 9 -23.02 32.93 13.83
N PHE A 10 -22.14 33.36 12.92
CA PHE A 10 -21.60 32.49 11.88
C PHE A 10 -20.60 31.52 12.51
N ALA A 11 -21.04 30.27 12.73
CA ALA A 11 -20.14 29.17 13.06
C ALA A 11 -19.36 28.77 11.79
N LEU A 12 -18.07 29.11 11.75
CA LEU A 12 -17.16 28.68 10.69
C LEU A 12 -16.83 27.19 10.93
N ALA A 13 -17.59 26.30 10.29
CA ALA A 13 -17.31 24.87 10.29
C ALA A 13 -16.02 24.62 9.49
N THR A 14 -14.92 24.33 10.18
CA THR A 14 -13.70 23.79 9.57
C THR A 14 -14.01 22.39 9.04
N ALA A 15 -14.30 22.29 7.75
CA ALA A 15 -14.41 21.01 7.06
C ALA A 15 -13.04 20.32 7.06
N LEU A 16 -12.86 19.31 7.91
CA LEU A 16 -11.81 18.32 7.73
C LEU A 16 -12.07 17.60 6.40
N PRO A 17 -11.08 17.45 5.52
CA PRO A 17 -11.25 16.62 4.33
C PRO A 17 -11.47 15.18 4.79
N ALA A 18 -12.68 14.66 4.56
CA ALA A 18 -12.95 13.24 4.67
C ALA A 18 -12.05 12.49 3.67
N PRO A 19 -11.38 11.40 4.06
CA PRO A 19 -10.67 10.56 3.10
C PRO A 19 -11.68 10.04 2.06
N PRO A 20 -11.30 9.91 0.78
CA PRO A 20 -12.23 9.57 -0.27
C PRO A 20 -12.62 8.09 -0.17
N ALA A 21 -13.66 7.79 0.60
CA ALA A 21 -14.25 6.45 0.70
C ALA A 21 -14.60 5.87 -0.69
N SER A 22 -14.82 6.72 -1.69
CA SER A 22 -15.14 6.32 -3.08
C SER A 22 -13.95 5.75 -3.87
N ALA A 23 -12.70 5.91 -3.41
CA ALA A 23 -11.53 5.44 -4.16
C ALA A 23 -11.40 3.90 -4.17
N LEU A 24 -12.00 3.22 -3.19
CA LEU A 24 -11.87 1.77 -2.97
C LEU A 24 -13.18 0.98 -3.16
N ASP A 25 -14.26 1.62 -3.61
CA ASP A 25 -15.63 1.09 -3.71
C ASP A 25 -15.81 -0.22 -4.53
N LYS A 26 -14.79 -0.65 -5.27
CA LYS A 26 -14.80 -1.94 -6.01
C LYS A 26 -13.53 -2.77 -5.82
N VAL A 27 -12.81 -2.54 -4.72
CA VAL A 27 -11.68 -3.38 -4.34
C VAL A 27 -12.23 -4.60 -3.60
N ASP A 28 -11.71 -5.78 -3.93
CA ASP A 28 -12.08 -7.02 -3.25
C ASP A 28 -11.74 -6.91 -1.75
N PRO A 29 -12.71 -7.08 -0.83
CA PRO A 29 -12.45 -7.04 0.60
C PRO A 29 -11.38 -8.03 1.08
N TYR A 30 -11.15 -9.12 0.35
CA TYR A 30 -10.08 -10.08 0.65
C TYR A 30 -8.68 -9.56 0.31
N ILE A 31 -8.58 -8.55 -0.56
CA ILE A 31 -7.32 -7.89 -0.94
C ILE A 31 -7.08 -6.64 -0.09
N CYS A 32 -8.16 -6.05 0.41
CA CYS A 32 -8.13 -4.86 1.23
C CYS A 32 -9.21 -4.93 2.31
N PRO A 33 -8.94 -5.67 3.40
CA PRO A 33 -9.89 -5.81 4.50
C PRO A 33 -10.23 -4.47 5.15
N THR A 34 -9.29 -3.52 5.09
CA THR A 34 -9.46 -2.18 5.62
C THR A 34 -10.16 -1.23 4.65
N ALA A 35 -10.64 -1.65 3.46
CA ALA A 35 -11.19 -0.75 2.44
C ALA A 35 -12.32 0.19 2.92
N ALA A 36 -13.10 -0.24 3.91
CA ALA A 36 -14.20 0.56 4.47
C ALA A 36 -13.74 1.72 5.38
N HIS A 37 -12.52 1.64 5.94
CA HIS A 37 -12.02 2.55 6.98
C HIS A 37 -10.57 3.01 6.77
N GLY A 38 -9.86 2.40 5.84
CA GLY A 38 -8.44 2.59 5.56
C GLY A 38 -8.21 3.52 4.37
N SER A 39 -6.98 4.03 4.29
CA SER A 39 -6.57 4.89 3.19
C SER A 39 -6.18 4.07 1.96
N GLY A 40 -6.10 4.72 0.79
CA GLY A 40 -5.67 4.06 -0.43
C GLY A 40 -4.23 3.54 -0.32
N MET A 41 -3.40 4.25 0.44
CA MET A 41 -2.05 3.80 0.79
C MET A 41 -2.07 2.51 1.61
N GLU A 42 -2.73 2.48 2.76
CA GLU A 42 -2.75 1.29 3.63
C GLU A 42 -3.34 0.06 2.91
N CYS A 43 -4.39 0.28 2.13
CA CYS A 43 -4.99 -0.74 1.28
C CYS A 43 -3.98 -1.37 0.31
N PHE A 44 -3.13 -0.57 -0.33
CA PHE A 44 -2.06 -1.06 -1.20
C PHE A 44 -0.98 -1.81 -0.43
N LEU A 45 -0.56 -1.29 0.73
CA LEU A 45 0.46 -1.92 1.57
C LEU A 45 0.01 -3.29 2.10
N GLU A 46 -1.27 -3.46 2.43
CA GLU A 46 -1.86 -4.76 2.82
C GLU A 46 -1.97 -5.73 1.63
N ALA A 47 -2.38 -5.22 0.46
CA ALA A 47 -2.60 -6.03 -0.73
C ALA A 47 -1.32 -6.72 -1.25
N VAL A 48 -0.15 -6.07 -1.12
CA VAL A 48 1.14 -6.60 -1.62
C VAL A 48 1.46 -7.99 -1.04
N PRO A 49 1.64 -8.17 0.28
CA PRO A 49 1.96 -9.49 0.85
C PRO A 49 0.79 -10.46 0.74
N GLN A 50 -0.46 -9.99 0.79
CA GLN A 50 -1.64 -10.87 0.69
C GLN A 50 -1.73 -11.53 -0.68
N THR A 51 -1.71 -10.74 -1.75
CA THR A 51 -1.83 -11.26 -3.12
C THR A 51 -0.64 -12.13 -3.51
N TYR A 52 0.56 -11.80 -3.05
CA TYR A 52 1.73 -12.68 -3.21
C TYR A 52 1.50 -14.04 -2.51
N THR A 53 1.00 -14.03 -1.28
CA THR A 53 0.70 -15.26 -0.52
C THR A 53 -0.32 -16.13 -1.24
N MET A 54 -1.38 -15.54 -1.79
CA MET A 54 -2.40 -16.27 -2.53
C MET A 54 -1.79 -17.02 -3.72
N CYS A 55 -0.97 -16.36 -4.54
CA CYS A 55 -0.34 -17.02 -5.69
C CYS A 55 0.73 -18.02 -5.29
N ARG A 56 1.50 -17.75 -4.23
CA ARG A 56 2.47 -18.70 -3.68
C ARG A 56 1.78 -19.98 -3.20
N GLN A 57 0.62 -19.86 -2.55
CA GLN A 57 -0.15 -21.02 -2.10
C GLN A 57 -0.67 -21.85 -3.28
N ILE A 58 -1.20 -21.20 -4.31
CA ILE A 58 -1.60 -21.90 -5.55
C ILE A 58 -0.41 -22.66 -6.14
N LYS A 59 0.77 -22.01 -6.24
CA LYS A 59 1.96 -22.68 -6.74
C LYS A 59 2.40 -23.85 -5.87
N SER A 60 2.32 -23.70 -4.55
CA SER A 60 2.63 -24.78 -3.62
C SER A 60 1.71 -25.98 -3.81
N ILE A 61 0.43 -25.77 -4.13
CA ILE A 61 -0.52 -26.86 -4.44
C ILE A 61 -0.09 -27.57 -5.72
N GLU A 62 0.24 -26.83 -6.78
CA GLU A 62 0.73 -27.42 -8.05
C GLU A 62 2.00 -28.26 -7.83
N ILE A 63 2.94 -27.77 -7.01
CA ILE A 63 4.18 -28.51 -6.69
C ILE A 63 3.91 -29.76 -5.86
N ILE A 64 2.96 -29.72 -4.92
CA ILE A 64 2.54 -30.90 -4.15
C ILE A 64 1.90 -31.95 -5.07
N GLU A 65 1.11 -31.51 -6.05
CA GLU A 65 0.37 -32.38 -6.95
C GLU A 65 1.27 -33.02 -8.03
N PHE A 66 2.21 -32.26 -8.58
CA PHE A 66 2.97 -32.67 -9.78
C PHE A 66 4.49 -32.72 -9.57
N GLY A 67 5.00 -32.36 -8.38
CA GLY A 67 6.42 -32.09 -8.16
C GLY A 67 6.87 -30.77 -8.79
N LEU A 68 8.08 -30.32 -8.46
CA LEU A 68 8.58 -29.01 -8.90
C LEU A 68 8.68 -28.91 -10.44
N SER A 69 9.25 -29.93 -11.09
CA SER A 69 9.38 -29.99 -12.54
C SER A 69 8.02 -30.18 -13.23
N GLY A 70 7.19 -31.10 -12.72
CA GLY A 70 5.88 -31.40 -13.31
C GLY A 70 4.89 -30.24 -13.20
N ALA A 71 5.05 -29.36 -12.19
CA ALA A 71 4.24 -28.15 -12.04
C ALA A 71 4.49 -27.08 -13.12
N GLN A 72 5.44 -27.29 -14.03
CA GLN A 72 5.67 -26.44 -15.21
C GLN A 72 5.14 -27.06 -16.51
N GLU A 73 4.73 -28.34 -16.49
CA GLU A 73 4.40 -29.07 -17.70
C GLU A 73 2.96 -28.82 -18.13
N GLY A 74 2.77 -28.56 -19.43
CA GLY A 74 1.45 -28.38 -20.03
C GLY A 74 0.61 -27.33 -19.31
N VAL A 75 -0.53 -27.76 -18.75
CA VAL A 75 -1.49 -26.86 -18.06
C VAL A 75 -1.30 -26.84 -16.54
N HIS A 76 -0.35 -27.59 -15.98
CA HIS A 76 -0.19 -27.73 -14.54
C HIS A 76 0.20 -26.43 -13.84
N GLY A 77 0.89 -25.50 -14.53
CA GLY A 77 1.26 -24.18 -14.03
C GLY A 77 0.22 -23.08 -14.25
N ALA A 78 -0.87 -23.38 -14.96
CA ALA A 78 -1.80 -22.36 -15.43
C ALA A 78 -2.57 -21.65 -14.30
N LYS A 79 -2.77 -22.30 -13.14
CA LYS A 79 -3.46 -21.67 -12.00
C LYS A 79 -2.59 -20.58 -11.39
N THR A 80 -1.29 -20.82 -11.27
CA THR A 80 -0.34 -19.81 -10.79
C THR A 80 -0.24 -18.63 -11.74
N GLU A 81 -0.13 -18.87 -13.05
CA GLU A 81 -0.11 -17.79 -14.06
C GLU A 81 -1.39 -16.96 -14.01
N TYR A 82 -2.55 -17.63 -13.98
CA TYR A 82 -3.84 -16.97 -13.83
C TYR A 82 -3.94 -16.15 -12.53
N CYS A 83 -3.41 -16.67 -11.43
CA CYS A 83 -3.37 -15.94 -10.16
C CYS A 83 -2.57 -14.64 -10.27
N ILE A 84 -1.38 -14.72 -10.86
CA ILE A 84 -0.50 -13.56 -11.06
C ILE A 84 -1.22 -12.49 -11.88
N ASP A 85 -1.81 -12.86 -13.00
CA ASP A 85 -2.51 -11.92 -13.88
C ASP A 85 -3.76 -11.33 -13.21
N LYS A 86 -4.53 -12.16 -12.51
CA LYS A 86 -5.68 -11.71 -11.72
C LYS A 86 -5.26 -10.65 -10.71
N HIS A 87 -4.22 -10.89 -9.93
CA HIS A 87 -3.85 -9.96 -8.87
C HIS A 87 -3.10 -8.72 -9.37
N LYS A 88 -2.43 -8.77 -10.53
CA LYS A 88 -2.00 -7.56 -11.28
C LYS A 88 -3.16 -6.62 -11.58
N LEU A 89 -4.31 -7.17 -11.99
CA LEU A 89 -5.51 -6.38 -12.21
C LEU A 89 -6.14 -5.91 -10.89
N SER A 90 -6.23 -6.77 -9.89
CA SER A 90 -6.90 -6.43 -8.64
C SER A 90 -6.18 -5.36 -7.81
N ILE A 91 -4.84 -5.37 -7.80
CA ILE A 91 -4.05 -4.38 -7.04
C ILE A 91 -3.99 -3.00 -7.73
N ALA A 92 -4.38 -2.90 -9.01
CA ALA A 92 -4.22 -1.67 -9.77
C ALA A 92 -4.98 -0.50 -9.13
N ARG A 93 -6.19 -0.73 -8.61
CA ARG A 93 -6.98 0.31 -7.93
C ARG A 93 -6.34 0.81 -6.64
N PRO A 94 -6.01 -0.05 -5.66
CA PRO A 94 -5.36 0.43 -4.43
C PRO A 94 -4.01 1.09 -4.72
N TYR A 95 -3.22 0.57 -5.66
CA TYR A 95 -1.96 1.20 -6.07
C TYR A 95 -2.18 2.63 -6.59
N GLN A 96 -3.13 2.82 -7.51
CA GLN A 96 -3.45 4.16 -8.02
C GLN A 96 -4.05 5.09 -6.95
N ALA A 97 -4.79 4.55 -5.99
CA ALA A 97 -5.27 5.31 -4.84
C ALA A 97 -4.10 5.80 -3.96
N ALA A 98 -3.17 4.91 -3.61
CA ALA A 98 -1.96 5.23 -2.86
C ALA A 98 -1.12 6.34 -3.53
N LEU A 99 -0.88 6.22 -4.84
CA LEU A 99 -0.11 7.24 -5.58
C LEU A 99 -0.79 8.62 -5.58
N ARG A 100 -2.12 8.66 -5.62
CA ARG A 100 -2.89 9.91 -5.58
C ARG A 100 -2.89 10.55 -4.20
N GLU A 101 -3.03 9.72 -3.16
CA GLU A 101 -3.00 10.17 -1.77
C GLU A 101 -1.64 10.77 -1.40
N GLU A 102 -0.56 10.09 -1.80
CA GLU A 102 0.81 10.48 -1.49
C GLU A 102 1.44 11.44 -2.50
N ALA A 103 0.67 11.97 -3.46
CA ALA A 103 1.19 12.79 -4.56
C ALA A 103 2.01 14.02 -4.13
N ARG A 104 1.88 14.46 -2.87
CA ARG A 104 2.63 15.58 -2.28
C ARG A 104 4.04 15.19 -1.81
N SER A 105 4.29 13.91 -1.58
CA SER A 105 5.60 13.38 -1.17
C SER A 105 6.23 12.59 -2.31
N LYS A 106 7.22 13.20 -2.98
CA LYS A 106 7.97 12.53 -4.05
C LYS A 106 8.65 11.25 -3.56
N GLU A 107 9.14 11.28 -2.33
CA GLU A 107 9.83 10.15 -1.69
C GLU A 107 8.86 9.00 -1.39
N THR A 108 7.68 9.29 -0.84
CA THR A 108 6.66 8.26 -0.59
C THR A 108 6.17 7.67 -1.91
N VAL A 109 5.91 8.51 -2.92
CA VAL A 109 5.51 8.05 -4.28
C VAL A 109 6.56 7.15 -4.90
N GLN A 110 7.85 7.49 -4.79
CA GLN A 110 8.94 6.66 -5.30
C GLN A 110 9.00 5.33 -4.57
N SER A 111 8.86 5.34 -3.25
CA SER A 111 8.87 4.12 -2.43
C SER A 111 7.69 3.19 -2.75
N LEU A 112 6.49 3.75 -2.99
CA LEU A 112 5.30 3.00 -3.43
C LEU A 112 5.52 2.33 -4.79
N ARG A 113 6.17 3.02 -5.75
CA ARG A 113 6.52 2.46 -7.06
C ARG A 113 7.50 1.31 -6.93
N GLN A 114 8.55 1.49 -6.14
CA GLN A 114 9.53 0.44 -5.88
C GLN A 114 8.91 -0.78 -5.21
N LEU A 115 8.00 -0.58 -4.26
CA LEU A 115 7.27 -1.70 -3.65
C LEU A 115 6.43 -2.45 -4.69
N TYR A 116 5.76 -1.74 -5.59
CA TYR A 116 5.02 -2.36 -6.71
C TYR A 116 5.95 -3.18 -7.61
N ASP A 117 7.10 -2.63 -7.99
CA ASP A 117 8.06 -3.30 -8.86
C ASP A 117 8.59 -4.59 -8.22
N VAL A 118 9.01 -4.53 -6.95
CA VAL A 118 9.47 -5.70 -6.18
C VAL A 118 8.37 -6.75 -6.05
N TRP A 119 7.12 -6.33 -5.86
CA TRP A 119 5.99 -7.25 -5.83
C TRP A 119 5.78 -7.96 -7.18
N VAL A 120 5.82 -7.23 -8.31
CA VAL A 120 5.71 -7.81 -9.65
C VAL A 120 6.85 -8.79 -9.91
N GLU A 121 8.08 -8.42 -9.58
CA GLU A 121 9.25 -9.30 -9.71
C GLU A 121 9.13 -10.56 -8.85
N SER A 122 8.63 -10.42 -7.62
CA SER A 122 8.42 -11.55 -6.70
C SER A 122 7.35 -12.50 -7.22
N LEU A 123 6.25 -11.98 -7.79
CA LEU A 123 5.24 -12.81 -8.45
C LEU A 123 5.81 -13.60 -9.62
N ALA A 124 6.63 -12.98 -10.47
CA ALA A 124 7.28 -13.69 -11.59
C ALA A 124 8.20 -14.81 -11.09
N LYS A 125 8.86 -14.60 -9.95
CA LYS A 125 9.71 -15.57 -9.26
C LYS A 125 8.92 -16.75 -8.66
N LEU A 126 7.59 -16.74 -8.61
CA LEU A 126 6.82 -17.95 -8.25
C LEU A 126 6.94 -19.04 -9.32
N ILE A 127 7.28 -18.68 -10.55
CA ILE A 127 7.62 -19.64 -11.60
C ILE A 127 9.06 -20.12 -11.31
N PRO A 128 9.27 -21.42 -10.99
CA PRO A 128 10.59 -22.03 -10.85
C PRO A 128 11.44 -21.83 -12.10
N ALA A 129 12.75 -21.66 -11.90
CA ALA A 129 13.68 -21.67 -13.01
C ALA A 129 13.85 -23.11 -13.55
N PRO A 130 14.29 -23.27 -14.82
CA PRO A 130 14.69 -24.59 -15.32
C PRO A 130 15.75 -25.20 -14.40
N ASP A 131 15.60 -26.49 -14.08
CA ASP A 131 16.51 -27.27 -13.24
C ASP A 131 16.73 -26.72 -11.81
N GLU A 132 15.85 -25.84 -11.32
CA GLU A 132 15.92 -25.37 -9.96
C GLU A 132 15.69 -26.50 -8.96
N ALA A 133 16.51 -26.57 -7.91
CA ALA A 133 16.30 -27.53 -6.82
C ALA A 133 15.16 -27.07 -5.90
N ASP A 134 14.35 -28.01 -5.42
CA ASP A 134 13.18 -27.74 -4.56
C ASP A 134 13.51 -26.94 -3.30
N GLU A 135 14.62 -27.23 -2.63
CA GLU A 135 15.06 -26.45 -1.46
C GLU A 135 15.44 -25.01 -1.82
N VAL A 136 16.08 -24.81 -2.98
CA VAL A 136 16.43 -23.47 -3.48
C VAL A 136 15.16 -22.69 -3.82
N TYR A 137 14.20 -23.33 -4.49
CA TYR A 137 12.90 -22.75 -4.79
C TYR A 137 12.18 -22.31 -3.51
N LYS A 138 12.05 -23.21 -2.53
CA LYS A 138 11.35 -22.96 -1.26
C LYS A 138 11.94 -21.78 -0.50
N GLN A 139 13.28 -21.66 -0.45
CA GLN A 139 13.95 -20.52 0.17
C GLN A 139 13.68 -19.22 -0.60
N ARG A 140 13.82 -19.26 -1.92
CA ARG A 140 13.66 -18.09 -2.79
C ARG A 140 12.26 -17.50 -2.74
N VAL A 141 11.20 -18.32 -2.65
CA VAL A 141 9.81 -17.82 -2.61
C VAL A 141 9.36 -17.36 -1.22
N VAL A 142 10.18 -17.50 -0.18
CA VAL A 142 9.89 -16.96 1.16
C VAL A 142 10.58 -15.61 1.39
N HIS A 143 11.77 -15.40 0.81
CA HIS A 143 12.54 -14.16 0.96
C HIS A 143 11.74 -12.86 0.70
N PRO A 144 10.83 -12.78 -0.29
CA PRO A 144 10.07 -11.55 -0.56
C PRO A 144 9.27 -11.01 0.64
N TYR A 145 8.86 -11.86 1.58
CA TYR A 145 8.09 -11.40 2.75
C TYR A 145 8.87 -10.43 3.64
N GLU A 146 10.16 -10.69 3.85
CA GLU A 146 11.02 -9.80 4.64
C GLU A 146 11.17 -8.46 3.94
N GLU A 147 11.49 -8.47 2.64
CA GLU A 147 11.64 -7.26 1.85
C GLU A 147 10.33 -6.44 1.78
N PHE A 148 9.17 -7.09 1.62
CA PHE A 148 7.88 -6.41 1.70
C PHE A 148 7.68 -5.72 3.05
N ASN A 149 7.92 -6.44 4.15
CA ASN A 149 7.74 -5.91 5.49
C ASN A 149 8.64 -4.70 5.77
N GLU A 150 9.90 -4.76 5.34
CA GLU A 150 10.86 -3.65 5.50
C GLU A 150 10.42 -2.41 4.70
N ARG A 151 10.06 -2.58 3.43
CA ARG A 151 9.63 -1.48 2.55
C ARG A 151 8.30 -0.88 3.02
N ILE A 152 7.34 -1.70 3.41
CA ILE A 152 6.05 -1.25 3.96
C ILE A 152 6.28 -0.42 5.22
N ARG A 153 7.14 -0.87 6.14
CA ARG A 153 7.50 -0.12 7.34
C ARG A 153 8.15 1.23 7.00
N ALA A 154 9.07 1.25 6.05
CA ALA A 154 9.70 2.49 5.60
C ALA A 154 8.69 3.48 5.00
N ILE A 155 7.75 3.01 4.17
CA ILE A 155 6.69 3.84 3.59
C ILE A 155 5.79 4.44 4.67
N ARG A 156 5.36 3.64 5.66
CA ARG A 156 4.56 4.14 6.80
C ARG A 156 5.30 5.22 7.57
N ASN A 157 6.58 5.03 7.85
CA ASN A 157 7.41 6.03 8.53
C ASN A 157 7.49 7.35 7.73
N LEU A 158 7.62 7.28 6.40
CA LEU A 158 7.64 8.45 5.53
C LEU A 158 6.30 9.19 5.53
N HIS A 159 5.19 8.45 5.45
CA HIS A 159 3.85 9.01 5.52
C HIS A 159 3.62 9.73 6.86
N GLU A 160 3.95 9.09 7.99
CA GLU A 160 3.84 9.69 9.33
C GLU A 160 4.71 10.94 9.50
N ALA A 161 5.95 10.92 8.98
CA ALA A 161 6.83 12.08 9.01
C ALA A 161 6.26 13.27 8.21
N SER A 162 5.59 12.98 7.09
CA SER A 162 4.94 13.97 6.23
C SER A 162 3.69 14.58 6.86
N ALA A 163 3.02 13.86 7.76
CA ALA A 163 1.82 14.32 8.46
C ALA A 163 2.10 15.23 9.67
N LYS A 164 3.33 15.24 10.21
CA LYS A 164 3.69 16.09 11.36
C LYS A 164 3.90 17.54 10.92
N PRO A 165 3.19 18.53 11.52
CA PRO A 165 3.46 19.94 11.24
C PRO A 165 4.90 20.30 11.62
N ALA A 166 5.64 20.90 10.69
CA ALA A 166 6.93 21.49 11.01
C ALA A 166 6.75 22.51 12.14
N ALA A 167 7.43 22.31 13.27
CA ALA A 167 7.42 23.26 14.37
C ALA A 167 7.81 24.65 13.85
N LYS A 168 6.95 25.66 14.03
CA LYS A 168 7.25 27.04 13.63
C LYS A 168 8.56 27.48 14.29
N PRO A 169 9.50 28.13 13.56
CA PRO A 169 10.66 28.75 14.17
C PRO A 169 10.19 29.74 15.24
N ALA A 170 10.76 29.66 16.44
CA ALA A 170 10.45 30.58 17.52
C ALA A 170 10.70 32.03 17.04
N ALA A 171 9.66 32.86 17.05
CA ALA A 171 9.79 34.26 16.69
C ALA A 171 10.75 34.96 17.67
N PRO A 172 11.69 35.79 17.19
CA PRO A 172 12.61 36.51 18.06
C PRO A 172 11.84 37.46 18.96
N SER A 173 11.96 37.27 20.28
CA SER A 173 11.39 38.13 21.30
C SER A 173 11.89 39.56 21.12
N LYS A 174 11.01 40.48 20.71
CA LYS A 174 11.31 41.92 20.69
C LYS A 174 11.56 42.39 22.12
N ARG A 175 12.85 42.56 22.45
CA ARG A 175 13.32 43.22 23.68
C ARG A 175 12.73 44.64 23.74
N LYS A 176 11.77 44.83 24.64
CA LYS A 176 11.14 46.13 24.94
C LYS A 176 12.19 47.03 25.58
N LYS A 177 12.78 47.95 24.80
CA LYS A 177 13.69 48.98 25.33
C LYS A 177 12.82 50.02 26.05
N LYS A 178 12.81 49.95 27.38
CA LYS A 178 12.19 50.92 28.29
C LYS A 178 13.05 52.19 28.25
N GLY A 179 12.40 53.34 28.09
CA GLY A 179 13.05 54.63 27.93
C GLY A 179 13.88 55.06 29.14
N SER A 180 14.84 55.94 28.86
CA SER A 180 15.32 56.99 29.75
C SER A 180 15.74 58.17 28.92
#